data_AF-A0A2T1LW28-F1
#
_entry.id   AF-A0A2T1LW28-F1
#
_cell.length_a   1.000
_cell.length_b   1.000
_cell.length_c   1.000
_cell.angle_alpha   90.00
_cell.angle_beta   90.00
_cell.angle_gamma   90.00
#
_symmetry.space_group_name_H-M   'P 1'
#
loop_
_entity.id
_entity.type
_entity.pdbx_description
1 polymer ?
#
loop_
_entity_poly.entity_id
_entity_poly.type
_entity_poly.pdbx_seq_one_letter_code
_entity_poly.pdbx_strand_id
1 'polypeptide(L)'
;MAIVQHEFTKKIIEILNCYFPSQGNAILNYSELLQYLNIKTKAANRGSKSRAGLANHYAIYVLVEDYLNKKFHLQNNYEDYEGVQFSVLLRRQRELPFGSKLQNHALNHRLNEEFKKYFPTSVYVPIIRDVKTNRYWLNENLIKIIVDYTQINIAQAVKDIIDAYITARQEAFDEFIVYCQEMLVIQQQELTRAIEFIRGLLRPNIDARVFEIVSYAILKEYYADQHIYWGWSSDVLNAEYLTLYKTGRTNANDGGIDFVMKPLGRFFQVTETIDVGKYFLDIDKVQRYPITFVVKTEQPIQSILNKLMEQATMRYKVKAIVRRYIEAVEEVINIPELMNRFDSVLERGRGTVVIEEIVLQSRVEFNPLLLDKEVK
;
A
#
# COMPACT_ATOMS: atom_id res chain seq x y z
N MET A 1 23.02 -12.26 -13.30
CA MET A 1 23.10 -11.18 -12.29
C MET A 1 23.08 -11.84 -10.91
N ALA A 2 23.87 -11.39 -9.94
CA ALA A 2 23.82 -12.01 -8.61
C ALA A 2 22.46 -11.72 -7.95
N ILE A 3 21.78 -12.76 -7.45
CA ILE A 3 20.48 -12.61 -6.80
C ILE A 3 20.69 -11.91 -5.46
N VAL A 4 20.01 -10.78 -5.27
CA VAL A 4 19.99 -10.07 -3.98
C VAL A 4 19.24 -10.94 -2.97
N GLN A 5 19.98 -11.46 -2.00
CA GLN A 5 19.44 -12.26 -0.91
C GLN A 5 18.75 -11.37 0.12
N HIS A 6 17.57 -11.78 0.56
CA HIS A 6 16.88 -11.22 1.72
C HIS A 6 16.25 -12.35 2.55
N GLU A 7 15.67 -12.00 3.69
CA GLU A 7 15.17 -12.99 4.65
C GLU A 7 14.13 -13.95 4.02
N PHE A 8 13.19 -13.43 3.23
CA PHE A 8 12.23 -14.27 2.51
C PHE A 8 12.84 -15.15 1.40
N THR A 9 14.06 -14.86 0.93
CA THR A 9 14.73 -15.70 -0.07
C THR A 9 15.01 -17.09 0.50
N LYS A 10 15.28 -17.20 1.81
CA LYS A 10 15.42 -18.50 2.49
C LYS A 10 14.13 -19.32 2.38
N LYS A 11 12.99 -18.68 2.62
CA LYS A 11 11.67 -19.33 2.49
C LYS A 11 11.38 -19.78 1.07
N ILE A 12 11.76 -18.99 0.06
CA ILE A 12 11.68 -19.38 -1.36
C ILE A 12 12.51 -20.64 -1.61
N ILE A 13 13.77 -20.66 -1.16
CA ILE A 13 14.67 -21.81 -1.34
C ILE A 13 14.14 -23.06 -0.61
N GLU A 14 13.61 -22.90 0.61
CA GLU A 14 12.96 -23.99 1.35
C GLU A 14 11.80 -24.59 0.56
N ILE A 15 10.88 -23.77 0.04
CA ILE A 15 9.73 -24.24 -0.76
C ILE A 15 10.22 -24.95 -2.02
N LEU A 16 11.21 -24.38 -2.72
CA LEU A 16 11.79 -25.02 -3.90
C LEU A 16 12.41 -26.38 -3.57
N ASN A 17 13.09 -26.51 -2.43
CA ASN A 17 13.68 -27.78 -1.99
C ASN A 17 12.64 -28.83 -1.59
N CYS A 18 11.42 -28.45 -1.22
CA CYS A 18 10.32 -29.41 -1.01
C CYS A 18 9.91 -30.11 -2.32
N TYR A 19 9.96 -29.39 -3.44
CA TYR A 19 9.62 -29.93 -4.76
C TYR A 19 10.82 -30.52 -5.51
N PHE A 20 12.00 -29.94 -5.30
CA PHE A 20 13.23 -30.27 -6.00
C PHE A 20 14.39 -30.37 -4.98
N PRO A 21 14.53 -31.52 -4.29
CA PRO A 21 15.46 -31.68 -3.19
C PRO A 21 16.88 -31.23 -3.54
N SER A 22 17.45 -30.35 -2.72
CA SER A 22 18.80 -29.79 -2.84
C SER A 22 19.06 -28.92 -4.10
N GLN A 23 18.06 -28.66 -4.94
CA GLN A 23 18.22 -27.88 -6.17
C GLN A 23 17.67 -26.45 -6.06
N GLY A 24 17.07 -26.05 -4.93
CA GLY A 24 16.34 -24.79 -4.81
C GLY A 24 17.17 -23.55 -5.18
N ASN A 25 18.45 -23.50 -4.81
CA ASN A 25 19.35 -22.41 -5.22
C ASN A 25 19.59 -22.38 -6.72
N ALA A 26 19.85 -23.52 -7.34
CA ALA A 26 20.08 -23.62 -8.77
C ALA A 26 18.82 -23.18 -9.54
N ILE A 27 17.66 -23.71 -9.16
CA ILE A 27 16.37 -23.41 -9.78
C ILE A 27 16.03 -21.91 -9.68
N LEU A 28 16.26 -21.30 -8.51
CA LEU A 28 16.09 -19.86 -8.33
C LEU A 28 17.04 -19.05 -9.25
N ASN A 29 18.27 -19.52 -9.48
CA ASN A 29 19.23 -18.88 -10.38
C ASN A 29 18.90 -19.06 -11.88
N TYR A 30 18.23 -20.14 -12.28
CA TYR A 30 17.89 -20.40 -13.67
C TYR A 30 16.54 -19.79 -14.11
N SER A 31 15.62 -19.52 -13.18
CA SER A 31 14.29 -19.00 -13.51
C SER A 31 14.18 -17.48 -13.33
N GLU A 32 13.96 -16.76 -14.42
CA GLU A 32 13.65 -15.31 -14.39
C GLU A 32 12.35 -15.02 -13.62
N LEU A 33 11.36 -15.92 -13.70
CA LEU A 33 10.11 -15.78 -12.94
C LEU A 33 10.35 -15.89 -11.43
N LEU A 34 11.17 -16.85 -10.97
CA LEU A 34 11.50 -16.98 -9.55
C LEU A 34 12.39 -15.82 -9.08
N GLN A 35 13.31 -15.34 -9.92
CA GLN A 35 14.09 -14.13 -9.63
C GLN A 35 13.19 -12.89 -9.49
N TYR A 36 12.21 -12.75 -10.38
CA TYR A 36 11.19 -11.70 -10.28
C TYR A 36 10.43 -11.81 -8.96
N LEU A 37 9.92 -12.99 -8.61
CA LEU A 37 9.22 -13.21 -7.33
C LEU A 37 10.12 -12.89 -6.13
N ASN A 38 11.40 -13.27 -6.16
CA ASN A 38 12.35 -12.89 -5.11
C ASN A 38 12.44 -11.35 -4.98
N ILE A 39 12.66 -10.63 -6.09
CA ILE A 39 12.69 -9.15 -6.08
C ILE A 39 11.41 -8.56 -5.49
N LYS A 40 10.24 -9.12 -5.85
CA LYS A 40 8.93 -8.62 -5.42
C LYS A 40 8.53 -9.02 -4.00
N THR A 41 9.14 -10.06 -3.43
CA THR A 41 8.89 -10.55 -2.07
C THR A 41 9.86 -9.99 -1.03
N LYS A 42 10.79 -9.12 -1.42
CA LYS A 42 11.67 -8.35 -0.49
C LYS A 42 10.90 -7.64 0.63
N ALA A 43 9.63 -7.36 0.40
CA ALA A 43 8.69 -6.73 1.30
C ALA A 43 8.09 -7.68 2.38
N ALA A 44 8.36 -8.98 2.34
CA ALA A 44 7.67 -9.96 3.20
C ALA A 44 7.88 -9.65 4.69
N ASN A 45 9.14 -9.46 5.06
CA ASN A 45 9.56 -9.26 6.46
C ASN A 45 9.95 -7.81 6.75
N ARG A 46 9.66 -6.90 5.82
CA ARG A 46 9.81 -5.46 6.06
C ARG A 46 8.50 -4.97 6.67
N GLY A 47 8.63 -4.11 7.68
CA GLY A 47 7.51 -3.37 8.26
C GLY A 47 6.63 -2.79 7.16
N SER A 48 5.36 -2.56 7.47
CA SER A 48 4.30 -2.54 6.48
C SER A 48 4.43 -1.46 5.36
N LYS A 49 5.43 -0.56 5.46
CA LYS A 49 5.97 0.37 4.44
C LYS A 49 6.20 -0.20 3.06
N SER A 50 6.66 -1.45 2.95
CA SER A 50 7.05 -1.98 1.65
C SER A 50 5.81 -2.38 0.87
N ARG A 51 5.48 -1.63 -0.19
CA ARG A 51 4.36 -1.90 -1.10
C ARG A 51 4.41 -3.36 -1.54
N ALA A 52 3.42 -4.14 -1.11
CA ALA A 52 3.46 -5.60 -1.24
C ALA A 52 3.34 -6.11 -2.69
N GLY A 53 3.19 -5.21 -3.69
CA GLY A 53 3.11 -5.60 -5.10
C GLY A 53 2.07 -6.67 -5.39
N LEU A 54 1.04 -6.82 -4.54
CA LEU A 54 0.13 -7.97 -4.53
C LEU A 54 -0.60 -8.11 -5.86
N ALA A 55 -0.89 -7.00 -6.55
CA ALA A 55 -1.49 -7.01 -7.87
C ALA A 55 -0.71 -7.88 -8.88
N ASN A 56 0.62 -7.77 -8.88
CA ASN A 56 1.49 -8.52 -9.79
C ASN A 56 1.65 -9.97 -9.35
N HIS A 57 1.81 -10.22 -8.04
CA HIS A 57 1.80 -11.58 -7.49
C HIS A 57 0.49 -12.29 -7.82
N TYR A 58 -0.65 -11.63 -7.65
CA TYR A 58 -1.96 -12.23 -7.88
C TYR A 58 -2.23 -12.44 -9.35
N ALA A 59 -1.72 -11.59 -10.23
CA ALA A 59 -1.80 -11.80 -11.67
C ALA A 59 -1.07 -13.09 -12.09
N ILE A 60 0.11 -13.35 -11.53
CA ILE A 60 0.82 -14.64 -11.71
C ILE A 60 0.01 -15.77 -11.06
N TYR A 61 -0.40 -15.58 -9.80
CA TYR A 61 -1.09 -16.59 -9.00
C TYR A 61 -2.32 -17.15 -9.69
N VAL A 62 -3.26 -16.30 -10.13
CA VAL A 62 -4.53 -16.76 -10.71
C VAL A 62 -4.34 -17.49 -12.03
N LEU A 63 -3.29 -17.13 -12.79
CA LEU A 63 -2.93 -17.83 -14.03
C LEU A 63 -2.24 -19.17 -13.75
N VAL A 64 -1.37 -19.24 -12.75
CA VAL A 64 -0.76 -20.48 -12.27
C VAL A 64 -1.83 -21.41 -11.68
N GLU A 65 -2.77 -20.86 -10.91
CA GLU A 65 -3.89 -21.60 -10.33
C GLU A 65 -4.80 -22.17 -11.43
N ASP A 66 -5.15 -21.37 -12.46
CA ASP A 66 -5.89 -21.86 -13.63
C ASP A 66 -5.14 -22.99 -14.35
N TYR A 67 -3.83 -22.82 -14.53
CA TYR A 67 -2.94 -23.80 -15.16
C TYR A 67 -2.90 -25.14 -14.42
N LEU A 68 -2.76 -25.08 -13.09
CA LEU A 68 -2.71 -26.25 -12.21
C LEU A 68 -4.08 -26.94 -12.12
N ASN A 69 -5.18 -26.18 -11.97
CA ASN A 69 -6.54 -26.70 -11.87
C ASN A 69 -6.95 -27.49 -13.12
N LYS A 70 -6.47 -27.06 -14.30
CA LYS A 70 -6.68 -27.77 -15.57
C LYS A 70 -5.69 -28.90 -15.82
N LYS A 71 -4.78 -29.18 -14.88
CA LYS A 71 -3.79 -30.27 -14.92
C LYS A 71 -2.79 -30.19 -16.08
N PHE A 72 -2.53 -29.01 -16.62
CA PHE A 72 -1.55 -28.80 -17.70
C PHE A 72 -0.10 -29.10 -17.28
N HIS A 73 0.18 -29.09 -15.97
CA HIS A 73 1.48 -29.54 -15.44
C HIS A 73 1.71 -31.06 -15.61
N LEU A 74 0.64 -31.84 -15.82
CA LEU A 74 0.69 -33.29 -16.04
C LEU A 74 0.39 -33.66 -17.50
N GLN A 75 -0.29 -32.78 -18.23
CA GLN A 75 -0.80 -33.02 -19.58
C GLN A 75 -0.18 -32.02 -20.56
N ASN A 76 0.34 -32.51 -21.68
CA ASN A 76 0.98 -31.65 -22.71
C ASN A 76 0.00 -30.98 -23.67
N ASN A 77 -1.24 -30.71 -23.25
CA ASN A 77 -2.30 -30.11 -24.08
C ASN A 77 -2.52 -28.61 -23.81
N TYR A 78 -1.55 -27.92 -23.20
CA TYR A 78 -1.67 -26.49 -22.94
C TYR A 78 -1.69 -25.65 -24.23
N GLU A 79 -1.04 -26.13 -25.29
CA GLU A 79 -1.03 -25.47 -26.60
C GLU A 79 -2.41 -25.37 -27.26
N ASP A 80 -3.31 -26.32 -26.96
CA ASP A 80 -4.70 -26.33 -27.45
C ASP A 80 -5.65 -25.50 -26.57
N TYR A 81 -5.15 -24.93 -25.47
CA TYR A 81 -6.00 -24.22 -24.53
C TYR A 81 -6.46 -22.87 -25.06
N GLU A 82 -7.78 -22.65 -25.12
CA GLU A 82 -8.36 -21.38 -25.55
C GLU A 82 -8.02 -20.17 -24.67
N GLY A 83 -7.47 -20.38 -23.47
CA GLY A 83 -7.16 -19.30 -22.52
C GLY A 83 -8.32 -18.96 -21.59
N VAL A 84 -8.00 -18.36 -20.44
CA VAL A 84 -8.98 -17.99 -19.41
C VAL A 84 -9.51 -16.57 -19.66
N GLN A 85 -10.80 -16.36 -19.42
CA GLN A 85 -11.42 -15.05 -19.53
C GLN A 85 -10.93 -14.07 -18.45
N PHE A 86 -10.73 -12.82 -18.83
CA PHE A 86 -10.38 -11.73 -17.91
C PHE A 86 -11.26 -11.65 -16.66
N SER A 87 -12.59 -11.74 -16.82
CA SER A 87 -13.55 -11.60 -15.74
C SER A 87 -13.37 -12.67 -14.65
N VAL A 88 -13.03 -13.89 -15.06
CA VAL A 88 -12.75 -15.01 -14.16
C VAL A 88 -11.49 -14.74 -13.36
N LEU A 89 -10.41 -14.32 -14.03
CA LEU A 89 -9.16 -13.98 -13.37
C LEU A 89 -9.32 -12.81 -12.40
N LEU A 90 -9.96 -11.72 -12.81
CA LEU A 90 -10.15 -10.55 -11.96
C LEU A 90 -11.00 -10.89 -10.73
N ARG A 91 -12.07 -11.67 -10.91
CA ARG A 91 -12.90 -12.14 -9.79
C ARG A 91 -12.04 -12.92 -8.79
N ARG A 92 -11.25 -13.87 -9.28
CA ARG A 92 -10.37 -14.68 -8.41
C ARG A 92 -9.31 -13.84 -7.70
N GLN A 93 -8.70 -12.86 -8.38
CA GLN A 93 -7.76 -11.92 -7.74
C GLN A 93 -8.41 -11.15 -6.58
N ARG A 94 -9.71 -10.84 -6.69
CA ARG A 94 -10.47 -10.10 -5.66
C ARG A 94 -10.89 -10.95 -4.47
N GLU A 95 -10.91 -12.27 -4.62
CA GLU A 95 -11.18 -13.22 -3.54
C GLU A 95 -9.95 -13.48 -2.67
N LEU A 96 -8.74 -13.22 -3.17
CA LEU A 96 -7.49 -13.38 -2.41
C LEU A 96 -7.38 -12.30 -1.30
N PRO A 97 -6.67 -12.58 -0.19
CA PRO A 97 -6.45 -11.62 0.89
C PRO A 97 -5.94 -10.26 0.38
N PHE A 98 -6.45 -9.13 0.88
CA PHE A 98 -6.11 -7.79 0.38
C PHE A 98 -6.38 -7.55 -1.13
N GLY A 99 -7.04 -8.48 -1.82
CA GLY A 99 -7.27 -8.46 -3.27
C GLY A 99 -8.54 -7.74 -3.71
N SER A 100 -9.50 -7.52 -2.80
CA SER A 100 -10.87 -7.10 -3.12
C SER A 100 -11.00 -5.82 -3.96
N LYS A 101 -10.02 -4.91 -3.87
CA LYS A 101 -9.98 -3.65 -4.61
C LYS A 101 -8.96 -3.62 -5.74
N LEU A 102 -8.36 -4.76 -6.09
CA LEU A 102 -7.42 -4.83 -7.21
C LEU A 102 -8.10 -4.41 -8.52
N GLN A 103 -7.38 -3.53 -9.22
CA GLN A 103 -7.71 -3.06 -10.55
C GLN A 103 -7.10 -3.99 -11.60
N ASN A 104 -7.56 -3.83 -12.84
CA ASN A 104 -7.18 -4.69 -13.97
C ASN A 104 -5.76 -4.46 -14.52
N HIS A 105 -5.06 -3.41 -14.08
CA HIS A 105 -3.79 -2.99 -14.67
C HIS A 105 -2.69 -4.05 -14.66
N ALA A 106 -2.61 -4.85 -13.58
CA ALA A 106 -1.60 -5.90 -13.45
C ALA A 106 -1.74 -6.98 -14.53
N LEU A 107 -2.95 -7.50 -14.74
CA LEU A 107 -3.26 -8.47 -15.79
C LEU A 107 -3.05 -7.87 -17.19
N ASN A 108 -3.34 -6.58 -17.37
CA ASN A 108 -3.39 -5.96 -18.70
C ASN A 108 -2.04 -5.56 -19.29
N HIS A 109 -1.14 -4.98 -18.49
CA HIS A 109 0.16 -4.50 -18.99
C HIS A 109 1.22 -4.37 -17.89
N ARG A 110 0.84 -3.94 -16.69
CA ARG A 110 1.77 -3.49 -15.65
C ARG A 110 2.73 -4.58 -15.20
N LEU A 111 2.28 -5.84 -15.09
CA LEU A 111 3.16 -6.96 -14.74
C LEU A 111 4.23 -7.17 -15.83
N ASN A 112 3.81 -7.27 -17.09
CA ASN A 112 4.73 -7.51 -18.20
C ASN A 112 5.74 -6.36 -18.39
N GLU A 113 5.28 -5.11 -18.28
CA GLU A 113 6.18 -3.95 -18.36
C GLU A 113 7.18 -3.91 -17.20
N GLU A 114 6.73 -4.21 -15.98
CA GLU A 114 7.64 -4.26 -14.83
C GLU A 114 8.63 -5.43 -14.95
N PHE A 115 8.19 -6.60 -15.41
CA PHE A 115 9.05 -7.75 -15.66
C PHE A 115 10.15 -7.42 -16.66
N LYS A 116 9.80 -6.79 -17.80
CA LYS A 116 10.78 -6.36 -18.82
C LYS A 116 11.80 -5.35 -18.30
N LYS A 117 11.46 -4.51 -17.31
CA LYS A 117 12.43 -3.59 -16.70
C LYS A 117 13.51 -4.34 -15.93
N TYR A 118 13.18 -5.47 -15.31
CA TYR A 118 14.16 -6.31 -14.61
C TYR A 118 14.90 -7.27 -15.55
N PHE A 119 14.22 -7.78 -16.58
CA PHE A 119 14.74 -8.76 -17.54
C PHE A 119 14.60 -8.25 -18.98
N PRO A 120 15.35 -7.20 -19.39
CA PRO A 120 15.20 -6.57 -20.69
C PRO A 120 15.62 -7.44 -21.87
N THR A 121 16.46 -8.45 -21.62
CA THR A 121 16.92 -9.43 -22.62
C THR A 121 16.02 -10.68 -22.69
N SER A 122 15.02 -10.80 -21.81
CA SER A 122 14.12 -11.95 -21.85
C SER A 122 13.24 -11.88 -23.09
N VAL A 123 13.16 -13.00 -23.81
CA VAL A 123 12.26 -13.16 -24.95
C VAL A 123 10.81 -13.31 -24.48
N TYR A 124 10.63 -13.77 -23.24
CA TYR A 124 9.33 -14.16 -22.71
C TYR A 124 8.81 -13.14 -21.69
N VAL A 125 7.49 -13.05 -21.59
CA VAL A 125 6.78 -12.28 -20.56
C VAL A 125 5.82 -13.17 -19.79
N PRO A 126 5.52 -12.87 -18.51
CA PRO A 126 4.66 -13.72 -17.68
C PRO A 126 3.27 -13.97 -18.26
N ILE A 127 2.62 -12.93 -18.79
CA ILE A 127 1.23 -13.01 -19.29
C ILE A 127 1.22 -12.85 -20.80
N ILE A 128 0.59 -13.81 -21.48
CA ILE A 128 0.18 -13.66 -22.87
C ILE A 128 -1.29 -13.26 -22.87
N ARG A 129 -1.65 -12.23 -23.65
CA ARG A 129 -2.99 -11.68 -23.70
C ARG A 129 -3.44 -11.53 -25.14
N ASP A 130 -4.63 -12.03 -25.45
CA ASP A 130 -5.35 -11.69 -26.68
C ASP A 130 -6.37 -10.60 -26.40
N VAL A 131 -6.16 -9.43 -26.99
CA VAL A 131 -7.03 -8.26 -26.83
C VAL A 131 -8.38 -8.46 -27.52
N LYS A 132 -8.46 -9.25 -28.59
CA LYS A 132 -9.70 -9.46 -29.35
C LYS A 132 -10.67 -10.34 -28.59
N THR A 133 -10.18 -11.45 -28.04
CA THR A 133 -11.01 -12.41 -27.29
C THR A 133 -11.04 -12.15 -25.78
N ASN A 134 -10.21 -11.22 -25.31
CA ASN A 134 -10.03 -10.90 -23.89
C ASN A 134 -9.65 -12.13 -23.05
N ARG A 135 -8.79 -12.98 -23.62
CA ARG A 135 -8.29 -14.21 -23.02
C ARG A 135 -6.81 -14.12 -22.68
N TYR A 136 -6.43 -14.88 -21.67
CA TYR A 136 -5.14 -14.78 -21.00
C TYR A 136 -4.54 -16.16 -20.82
N TRP A 137 -3.22 -16.22 -20.88
CA TRP A 137 -2.42 -17.41 -20.66
C TRP A 137 -1.21 -17.07 -19.80
N LEU A 138 -0.82 -18.02 -18.96
CA LEU A 138 0.52 -18.05 -18.41
C LEU A 138 1.51 -18.45 -19.52
N ASN A 139 2.65 -17.79 -19.60
CA ASN A 139 3.69 -18.19 -20.54
C ASN A 139 4.44 -19.41 -20.01
N GLU A 140 4.20 -20.58 -20.62
CA GLU A 140 4.80 -21.84 -20.18
C GLU A 140 6.33 -21.83 -20.18
N ASN A 141 6.96 -21.03 -21.05
CA ASN A 141 8.42 -20.90 -21.11
C ASN A 141 9.05 -20.34 -19.82
N LEU A 142 8.25 -19.72 -18.95
CA LEU A 142 8.70 -19.18 -17.66
C LEU A 142 8.43 -20.12 -16.48
N ILE A 143 7.67 -21.21 -16.68
CA ILE A 143 7.38 -22.22 -15.66
C ILE A 143 7.91 -23.62 -16.01
N LYS A 144 8.17 -23.91 -17.30
CA LYS A 144 8.93 -25.07 -17.76
C LYS A 144 10.36 -24.60 -18.03
N ILE A 145 11.27 -24.93 -17.12
CA ILE A 145 12.68 -24.50 -17.22
C ILE A 145 13.60 -25.72 -17.32
N ILE A 146 14.78 -25.53 -17.90
CA ILE A 146 15.82 -26.56 -17.97
C ILE A 146 16.86 -26.26 -16.89
N VAL A 147 17.07 -27.22 -15.99
CA VAL A 147 18.09 -27.19 -14.95
C VAL A 147 18.90 -28.48 -15.06
N ASP A 148 20.22 -28.37 -15.18
CA ASP A 148 21.13 -29.50 -15.36
C ASP A 148 20.62 -30.51 -16.42
N TYR A 149 20.23 -30.00 -17.58
CA TYR A 149 19.70 -30.75 -18.74
C TYR A 149 18.35 -31.44 -18.52
N THR A 150 17.72 -31.24 -17.36
CA THR A 150 16.39 -31.78 -17.05
C THR A 150 15.35 -30.68 -17.15
N GLN A 151 14.28 -30.92 -17.91
CA GLN A 151 13.13 -30.02 -17.93
C GLN A 151 12.26 -30.27 -16.70
N ILE A 152 12.00 -29.23 -15.93
CA ILE A 152 11.13 -29.26 -14.75
C ILE A 152 10.00 -28.25 -14.87
N ASN A 153 8.88 -28.51 -14.19
CA ASN A 153 7.76 -27.58 -14.09
C ASN A 153 7.70 -26.98 -12.69
N ILE A 154 7.88 -25.66 -12.57
CA ILE A 154 7.91 -24.95 -11.28
C ILE A 154 6.56 -24.34 -10.88
N ALA A 155 5.46 -24.61 -11.61
CA ALA A 155 4.16 -23.97 -11.38
C ALA A 155 3.65 -24.14 -9.94
N GLN A 156 3.73 -25.35 -9.38
CA GLN A 156 3.29 -25.59 -8.00
C GLN A 156 4.16 -24.82 -6.99
N ALA A 157 5.48 -24.82 -7.16
CA ALA A 157 6.38 -24.07 -6.29
C ALA A 157 6.13 -22.55 -6.38
N VAL A 158 5.84 -22.03 -7.58
CA VAL A 158 5.46 -20.61 -7.77
C VAL A 158 4.19 -20.26 -6.99
N LYS A 159 3.16 -21.12 -7.07
CA LYS A 159 1.92 -20.92 -6.30
C LYS A 159 2.21 -20.87 -4.80
N ASP A 160 2.95 -21.84 -4.29
CA ASP A 160 3.26 -21.96 -2.86
C ASP A 160 4.15 -20.83 -2.34
N ILE A 161 5.08 -20.33 -3.15
CA ILE A 161 5.89 -19.13 -2.81
C ILE A 161 4.98 -17.92 -2.62
N ILE A 162 4.01 -17.74 -3.51
CA ILE A 162 3.06 -16.63 -3.41
C ILE A 162 2.13 -16.83 -2.20
N ASP A 163 1.63 -18.04 -1.94
CA ASP A 163 0.82 -18.35 -0.75
C ASP A 163 1.59 -18.08 0.56
N ALA A 164 2.85 -18.50 0.64
CA ALA A 164 3.72 -18.22 1.79
C ALA A 164 3.97 -16.72 1.96
N TYR A 165 4.11 -15.98 0.85
CA TYR A 165 4.26 -14.54 0.89
C TYR A 165 2.99 -13.86 1.41
N ILE A 166 1.81 -14.29 0.96
CA ILE A 166 0.52 -13.80 1.45
C ILE A 166 0.38 -14.05 2.96
N THR A 167 0.71 -15.27 3.40
CA THR A 167 0.63 -15.68 4.81
C THR A 167 1.51 -14.81 5.70
N ALA A 168 2.79 -14.66 5.34
CA ALA A 168 3.72 -13.81 6.10
C ALA A 168 3.25 -12.35 6.18
N ARG A 169 2.54 -11.86 5.16
CA ARG A 169 1.93 -10.53 5.20
C ARG A 169 0.71 -10.48 6.11
N GLN A 170 -0.17 -11.48 6.10
CA GLN A 170 -1.33 -11.54 6.98
C GLN A 170 -0.92 -11.60 8.46
N GLU A 171 0.02 -12.48 8.81
CA GLU A 171 0.51 -12.63 10.19
C GLU A 171 1.04 -11.31 10.75
N ALA A 172 1.89 -10.60 9.99
CA ALA A 172 2.42 -9.30 10.40
C ALA A 172 1.35 -8.22 10.61
N PHE A 173 0.17 -8.34 9.97
CA PHE A 173 -0.95 -7.42 10.19
C PHE A 173 -1.85 -7.86 11.36
N ASP A 174 -2.11 -9.15 11.49
CA ASP A 174 -2.92 -9.70 12.59
C ASP A 174 -2.22 -9.43 13.93
N GLU A 175 -0.90 -9.61 14.00
CA GLU A 175 -0.08 -9.21 15.16
C GLU A 175 -0.23 -7.73 15.50
N PHE A 176 -0.25 -6.85 14.48
CA PHE A 176 -0.45 -5.42 14.70
C PHE A 176 -1.84 -5.11 15.29
N ILE A 177 -2.89 -5.75 14.77
CA ILE A 177 -4.26 -5.56 15.29
C ILE A 177 -4.40 -6.09 16.71
N VAL A 178 -3.86 -7.27 16.99
CA VAL A 178 -3.84 -7.85 18.34
C VAL A 178 -3.12 -6.90 19.30
N TYR A 179 -1.96 -6.39 18.89
CA TYR A 179 -1.21 -5.45 19.71
C TYR A 179 -1.98 -4.14 19.97
N CYS A 180 -2.69 -3.58 18.98
CA CYS A 180 -3.57 -2.43 19.23
C CYS A 180 -4.71 -2.75 20.21
N GLN A 181 -5.29 -3.96 20.15
CA GLN A 181 -6.33 -4.40 21.09
C GLN A 181 -5.79 -4.60 22.51
N GLU A 182 -4.61 -5.18 22.65
CA GLU A 182 -3.91 -5.27 23.94
C GLU A 182 -3.67 -3.88 24.53
N MET A 183 -3.29 -2.89 23.71
CA MET A 183 -3.09 -1.52 24.17
C MET A 183 -4.39 -0.86 24.64
N LEU A 184 -5.54 -1.16 24.02
CA LEU A 184 -6.85 -0.69 24.53
C LEU A 184 -7.15 -1.25 25.93
N VAL A 185 -6.82 -2.52 26.19
CA VAL A 185 -7.03 -3.16 27.50
C VAL A 185 -6.06 -2.60 28.53
N ILE A 186 -4.76 -2.49 28.17
CA ILE A 186 -3.71 -1.97 29.05
C ILE A 186 -3.94 -0.50 29.40
N GLN A 187 -4.57 0.28 28.53
CA GLN A 187 -4.87 1.68 28.81
C GLN A 187 -5.74 1.87 30.06
N GLN A 188 -6.60 0.90 30.39
CA GLN A 188 -7.41 0.95 31.62
C GLN A 188 -6.56 0.84 32.90
N GLN A 189 -5.30 0.40 32.77
CA GLN A 189 -4.37 0.17 33.87
C GLN A 189 -3.15 1.13 33.83
N GLU A 190 -2.62 1.44 32.64
CA GLU A 190 -1.41 2.26 32.44
C GLU A 190 -1.50 3.14 31.18
N LEU A 191 -2.03 4.36 31.31
CA LEU A 191 -2.17 5.33 30.20
C LEU A 191 -0.84 5.66 29.50
N THR A 192 0.26 5.74 30.25
CA THR A 192 1.59 6.10 29.73
C THR A 192 2.08 5.13 28.66
N ARG A 193 1.86 3.83 28.85
CA ARG A 193 2.32 2.79 27.92
C ARG A 193 1.58 2.85 26.58
N ALA A 194 0.28 3.16 26.62
CA ALA A 194 -0.53 3.35 25.43
C ALA A 194 -0.12 4.61 24.65
N ILE A 195 0.25 5.69 25.34
CA ILE A 195 0.79 6.91 24.72
C ILE A 195 2.12 6.63 24.00
N GLU A 196 3.05 5.95 24.67
CA GLU A 196 4.35 5.58 24.08
C GLU A 196 4.18 4.70 22.84
N PHE A 197 3.19 3.81 22.85
CA PHE A 197 2.84 3.00 21.69
C PHE A 197 2.43 3.86 20.49
N ILE A 198 1.47 4.77 20.62
CA ILE A 198 1.02 5.66 19.53
C ILE A 198 2.19 6.50 19.01
N ARG A 199 3.02 7.04 19.91
CA ARG A 199 4.23 7.78 19.53
C ARG A 199 5.20 6.91 18.71
N GLY A 200 5.31 5.63 19.07
CA GLY A 200 6.06 4.63 18.30
C GLY A 200 5.56 4.45 16.87
N LEU A 201 4.25 4.55 16.63
CA LEU A 201 3.63 4.41 15.31
C LEU A 201 3.85 5.61 14.38
N LEU A 202 4.24 6.76 14.93
CA LEU A 202 4.53 7.96 14.15
C LEU A 202 5.97 8.02 13.62
N ARG A 203 6.85 7.11 14.08
CA ARG A 203 8.26 7.13 13.70
C ARG A 203 8.45 7.06 12.18
N PRO A 204 9.49 7.71 11.62
CA PRO A 204 9.71 7.74 10.19
C PRO A 204 9.77 6.37 9.54
N ASN A 205 10.19 5.31 10.24
CA ASN A 205 10.36 3.94 9.75
C ASN A 205 9.09 3.07 9.76
N ILE A 206 7.96 3.53 10.31
CA ILE A 206 6.67 2.81 10.34
C ILE A 206 6.00 2.79 8.96
N ASP A 207 5.00 1.95 8.67
CA ASP A 207 4.23 2.01 7.41
C ASP A 207 3.58 3.37 7.16
N ALA A 208 3.62 3.83 5.91
CA ALA A 208 2.89 5.01 5.45
C ALA A 208 1.39 4.89 5.74
N ARG A 209 0.81 3.70 5.61
CA ARG A 209 -0.60 3.45 5.91
C ARG A 209 -0.93 3.57 7.39
N VAL A 210 -0.08 2.98 8.25
CA VAL A 210 -0.20 3.14 9.70
C VAL A 210 -0.04 4.61 10.08
N PHE A 211 0.91 5.33 9.47
CA PHE A 211 1.09 6.76 9.70
C PHE A 211 -0.15 7.60 9.28
N GLU A 212 -0.76 7.31 8.13
CA GLU A 212 -1.99 7.98 7.70
C GLU A 212 -3.15 7.71 8.69
N ILE A 213 -3.33 6.46 9.12
CA ILE A 213 -4.35 6.09 10.12
C ILE A 213 -4.13 6.83 11.44
N VAL A 214 -2.90 6.84 11.96
CA VAL A 214 -2.58 7.47 13.24
C VAL A 214 -2.70 8.99 13.14
N SER A 215 -2.22 9.59 12.04
CA SER A 215 -2.36 11.04 11.83
C SER A 215 -3.82 11.46 11.69
N TYR A 216 -4.65 10.67 11.01
CA TYR A 216 -6.10 10.89 10.96
C TYR A 216 -6.73 10.86 12.35
N ALA A 217 -6.45 9.83 13.15
CA ALA A 217 -7.01 9.69 14.49
C ALA A 217 -6.64 10.87 15.41
N ILE A 218 -5.37 11.28 15.37
CA ILE A 218 -4.88 12.44 16.15
C ILE A 218 -5.55 13.73 15.68
N LEU A 219 -5.57 14.00 14.37
CA LEU A 219 -6.13 15.24 13.84
C LEU A 219 -7.64 15.31 14.04
N LYS A 220 -8.35 14.19 13.89
CA LYS A 220 -9.80 14.09 14.14
C LYS A 220 -10.12 14.58 15.56
N GLU A 221 -9.43 14.06 16.57
CA GLU A 221 -9.64 14.45 17.96
C GLU A 221 -9.09 15.84 18.30
N TYR A 222 -8.00 16.27 17.66
CA TYR A 222 -7.45 17.61 17.87
C TYR A 222 -8.42 18.72 17.45
N TYR A 223 -9.15 18.50 16.35
CA TYR A 223 -10.12 19.46 15.81
C TYR A 223 -11.54 19.31 16.39
N ALA A 224 -11.88 18.19 17.03
CA ALA A 224 -13.25 17.86 17.43
C ALA A 224 -13.94 18.90 18.35
N ASP A 225 -13.16 19.63 19.16
CA ASP A 225 -13.69 20.67 20.08
C ASP A 225 -13.68 22.08 19.52
N GLN A 226 -13.17 22.24 18.31
CA GLN A 226 -13.14 23.54 17.66
C GLN A 226 -14.47 23.72 16.93
N HIS A 227 -15.12 24.84 17.11
CA HIS A 227 -16.33 25.20 16.38
C HIS A 227 -16.17 26.55 15.72
N ILE A 228 -16.93 26.75 14.66
CA ILE A 228 -17.03 28.04 13.98
C ILE A 228 -18.47 28.54 14.03
N TYR A 229 -18.62 29.84 13.83
CA TYR A 229 -19.91 30.48 13.67
C TYR A 229 -20.08 30.89 12.21
N TRP A 230 -21.16 30.44 11.55
CA TRP A 230 -21.43 30.76 10.15
C TRP A 230 -22.93 30.85 9.85
N GLY A 231 -23.31 31.73 8.93
CA GLY A 231 -24.70 31.95 8.56
C GLY A 231 -24.81 32.92 7.40
N TRP A 232 -26.01 33.02 6.82
CA TRP A 232 -26.26 33.92 5.68
C TRP A 232 -26.37 35.40 6.08
N SER A 233 -26.40 35.69 7.38
CA SER A 233 -26.42 37.04 7.96
C SER A 233 -25.57 37.08 9.24
N SER A 234 -24.98 38.24 9.54
CA SER A 234 -24.28 38.50 10.81
C SER A 234 -25.18 38.35 12.04
N ASP A 235 -26.49 38.53 11.87
CA ASP A 235 -27.47 38.47 12.96
C ASP A 235 -27.96 37.04 13.24
N VAL A 236 -27.72 36.11 12.32
CA VAL A 236 -28.18 34.72 12.39
C VAL A 236 -27.02 33.79 12.05
N LEU A 237 -26.23 33.47 13.06
CA LEU A 237 -25.08 32.57 12.95
C LEU A 237 -25.38 31.21 13.60
N ASN A 238 -25.01 30.13 12.91
CA ASN A 238 -25.02 28.78 13.42
C ASN A 238 -23.64 28.46 14.01
N ALA A 239 -23.62 27.83 15.18
CA ALA A 239 -22.40 27.21 15.71
C ALA A 239 -22.30 25.78 15.18
N GLU A 240 -21.19 25.44 14.52
CA GLU A 240 -20.93 24.09 14.02
C GLU A 240 -19.50 23.65 14.37
N TYR A 241 -19.37 22.45 14.93
CA TYR A 241 -18.08 21.84 15.26
C TYR A 241 -17.33 21.38 14.01
N LEU A 242 -16.01 21.53 14.03
CA LEU A 242 -15.13 21.00 13.01
C LEU A 242 -15.17 19.48 13.06
N THR A 243 -15.46 18.86 11.92
CA THR A 243 -15.46 17.40 11.78
C THR A 243 -14.52 17.01 10.65
N LEU A 244 -13.51 16.20 10.96
CA LEU A 244 -12.57 15.66 9.99
C LEU A 244 -13.09 14.31 9.46
N TYR A 245 -13.21 14.21 8.14
CA TYR A 245 -13.64 12.99 7.44
C TYR A 245 -12.48 12.41 6.65
N LYS A 246 -12.41 11.07 6.62
CA LYS A 246 -11.56 10.35 5.67
C LYS A 246 -12.28 10.24 4.33
N THR A 247 -11.62 10.59 3.23
CA THR A 247 -12.21 10.57 1.87
C THR A 247 -12.20 9.19 1.21
N GLY A 248 -11.47 8.24 1.77
CA GLY A 248 -11.28 6.91 1.22
C GLY A 248 -10.47 6.01 2.14
N ARG A 249 -10.02 4.87 1.61
CA ARG A 249 -9.01 4.04 2.27
C ARG A 249 -7.61 4.57 1.96
N THR A 250 -6.66 4.08 2.73
CA THR A 250 -5.27 4.50 2.80
C THR A 250 -4.57 4.26 1.46
N ASN A 251 -4.44 5.30 0.64
CA ASN A 251 -4.09 5.15 -0.78
C ASN A 251 -2.57 5.30 -1.00
N ALA A 252 -1.85 4.18 -1.02
CA ALA A 252 -0.41 4.20 -1.24
C ALA A 252 0.06 4.53 -2.68
N ASN A 253 -0.86 4.68 -3.66
CA ASN A 253 -0.51 4.60 -5.08
C ASN A 253 -1.02 5.72 -5.99
N ASP A 254 -1.97 6.54 -5.57
CA ASP A 254 -2.45 7.66 -6.35
C ASP A 254 -2.52 8.88 -5.44
N GLY A 255 -1.90 9.98 -5.86
CA GLY A 255 -2.09 11.27 -5.19
C GLY A 255 -3.59 11.57 -4.99
N GLY A 256 -3.94 12.34 -3.99
CA GLY A 256 -5.33 12.55 -3.64
C GLY A 256 -5.49 13.57 -2.53
N ILE A 257 -6.66 13.52 -1.90
CA ILE A 257 -6.95 14.21 -0.66
C ILE A 257 -7.34 13.10 0.29
N ASP A 258 -6.60 12.90 1.38
CA ASP A 258 -6.87 11.84 2.36
C ASP A 258 -7.96 12.25 3.33
N PHE A 259 -7.97 13.52 3.78
CA PHE A 259 -8.96 14.03 4.74
C PHE A 259 -9.61 15.33 4.26
N VAL A 260 -10.89 15.50 4.62
CA VAL A 260 -11.66 16.72 4.37
C VAL A 260 -12.33 17.16 5.66
N MET A 261 -12.23 18.43 6.00
CA MET A 261 -12.85 19.01 7.18
C MET A 261 -14.11 19.77 6.82
N LYS A 262 -15.22 19.47 7.51
CA LYS A 262 -16.41 20.30 7.51
C LYS A 262 -16.46 21.17 8.77
N PRO A 263 -17.11 22.34 8.72
CA PRO A 263 -17.68 22.98 7.52
C PRO A 263 -16.68 23.79 6.68
N LEU A 264 -15.42 23.96 7.14
CA LEU A 264 -14.42 24.81 6.48
C LEU A 264 -14.08 24.41 5.03
N GLY A 265 -14.29 23.16 4.65
CA GLY A 265 -13.85 22.66 3.34
C GLY A 265 -12.32 22.55 3.27
N ARG A 266 -11.65 22.28 4.39
CA ARG A 266 -10.19 22.19 4.46
C ARG A 266 -9.71 20.82 4.02
N PHE A 267 -8.74 20.77 3.12
CA PHE A 267 -8.22 19.52 2.55
C PHE A 267 -6.87 19.14 3.16
N PHE A 268 -6.69 17.85 3.42
CA PHE A 268 -5.46 17.31 3.98
C PHE A 268 -4.95 16.19 3.08
N GLN A 269 -3.63 16.20 2.85
CA GLN A 269 -2.95 15.15 2.13
C GLN A 269 -1.74 14.63 2.89
N VAL A 270 -1.67 13.32 3.08
CA VAL A 270 -0.59 12.63 3.79
C VAL A 270 0.48 12.21 2.79
N THR A 271 1.76 12.45 3.13
CA THR A 271 2.87 12.12 2.23
C THR A 271 4.13 11.69 2.96
N GLU A 272 4.83 10.73 2.37
CA GLU A 272 6.10 10.19 2.89
C GLU A 272 7.34 10.87 2.29
N THR A 273 7.17 11.62 1.19
CA THR A 273 8.27 12.21 0.42
C THR A 273 8.10 13.70 0.28
N ILE A 274 9.20 14.44 0.30
CA ILE A 274 9.25 15.87 -0.04
C ILE A 274 9.61 15.97 -1.53
N ASP A 275 8.72 15.49 -2.39
CA ASP A 275 8.87 15.51 -3.85
C ASP A 275 7.87 16.51 -4.45
N VAL A 276 8.38 17.56 -5.10
CA VAL A 276 7.54 18.63 -5.66
C VAL A 276 6.55 18.11 -6.71
N GLY A 277 6.91 17.05 -7.45
CA GLY A 277 6.05 16.45 -8.46
C GLY A 277 4.77 15.90 -7.84
N LYS A 278 4.88 15.19 -6.72
CA LYS A 278 3.72 14.66 -6.00
C LYS A 278 2.82 15.76 -5.45
N TYR A 279 3.40 16.75 -4.76
CA TYR A 279 2.62 17.88 -4.20
C TYR A 279 1.83 18.59 -5.29
N PHE A 280 2.46 18.86 -6.43
CA PHE A 280 1.82 19.60 -7.50
C PHE A 280 0.73 18.77 -8.18
N LEU A 281 0.90 17.45 -8.29
CA LEU A 281 -0.16 16.57 -8.77
C LEU A 281 -1.40 16.60 -7.86
N ASP A 282 -1.21 16.65 -6.55
CA ASP A 282 -2.33 16.74 -5.58
C ASP A 282 -3.02 18.11 -5.66
N ILE A 283 -2.23 19.19 -5.75
CA ILE A 283 -2.72 20.55 -5.95
C ILE A 283 -3.52 20.68 -7.26
N ASP A 284 -3.01 20.13 -8.36
CA ASP A 284 -3.69 20.20 -9.67
C ASP A 284 -5.00 19.39 -9.67
N LYS A 285 -5.09 18.29 -8.91
CA LYS A 285 -6.32 17.47 -8.79
C LYS A 285 -7.49 18.23 -8.19
N VAL A 286 -7.22 19.24 -7.36
CA VAL A 286 -8.24 20.10 -6.74
C VAL A 286 -8.26 21.49 -7.35
N GLN A 287 -7.82 21.64 -8.61
CA GLN A 287 -7.77 22.92 -9.32
C GLN A 287 -7.03 24.02 -8.55
N ARG A 288 -5.95 23.66 -7.86
CA ARG A 288 -5.11 24.56 -7.04
C ARG A 288 -5.82 25.15 -5.81
N TYR A 289 -6.84 24.47 -5.32
CA TYR A 289 -7.39 24.72 -4.00
C TYR A 289 -6.32 24.48 -2.91
N PRO A 290 -6.30 25.25 -1.80
CA PRO A 290 -5.32 25.08 -0.73
C PRO A 290 -5.39 23.69 -0.08
N ILE A 291 -4.22 23.11 0.19
CA ILE A 291 -4.08 21.79 0.82
C ILE A 291 -3.12 21.88 2.00
N THR A 292 -3.52 21.28 3.11
CA THR A 292 -2.65 21.01 4.26
C THR A 292 -1.92 19.68 4.06
N PHE A 293 -0.59 19.68 4.13
CA PHE A 293 0.21 18.47 3.95
C PHE A 293 0.68 17.90 5.28
N VAL A 294 0.31 16.64 5.57
CA VAL A 294 0.82 15.88 6.71
C VAL A 294 2.02 15.06 6.25
N VAL A 295 3.21 15.49 6.62
CA VAL A 295 4.48 14.99 6.07
C VAL A 295 5.17 14.08 7.07
N LYS A 296 5.44 12.85 6.66
CA LYS A 296 6.13 11.84 7.48
C LYS A 296 7.64 12.10 7.58
N THR A 297 7.99 13.17 8.26
CA THR A 297 9.38 13.59 8.46
C THR A 297 9.53 14.33 9.78
N GLU A 298 10.73 14.24 10.37
CA GLU A 298 11.12 15.04 11.52
C GLU A 298 11.81 16.36 11.10
N GLN A 299 11.97 16.60 9.80
CA GLN A 299 12.58 17.83 9.30
C GLN A 299 11.76 19.05 9.73
N PRO A 300 12.40 20.17 10.11
CA PRO A 300 11.70 21.41 10.40
C PRO A 300 10.82 21.86 9.24
N ILE A 301 9.64 22.43 9.54
CA ILE A 301 8.67 22.90 8.53
C ILE A 301 9.33 23.84 7.50
N GLN A 302 10.17 24.77 7.97
CA GLN A 302 10.89 25.68 7.06
C GLN A 302 11.83 24.94 6.09
N SER A 303 12.45 23.85 6.53
CA SER A 303 13.31 23.02 5.67
C SER A 303 12.50 22.33 4.58
N ILE A 304 11.31 21.84 4.91
CA ILE A 304 10.37 21.23 3.96
C ILE A 304 9.95 22.26 2.91
N LEU A 305 9.51 23.44 3.33
CA LEU A 305 9.08 24.52 2.44
C LEU A 305 10.21 24.99 1.53
N ASN A 306 11.43 25.17 2.06
CA ASN A 306 12.59 25.56 1.27
C ASN A 306 12.90 24.50 0.20
N LYS A 307 12.88 23.21 0.55
CA LYS A 307 13.09 22.11 -0.41
C LYS A 307 12.04 22.08 -1.51
N LEU A 308 10.77 22.29 -1.18
CA LEU A 308 9.70 22.37 -2.16
C LEU A 308 9.92 23.56 -3.11
N MET A 309 10.29 24.73 -2.57
CA MET A 309 10.56 25.93 -3.37
C MET A 309 11.77 25.76 -4.29
N GLU A 310 12.86 25.16 -3.81
CA GLU A 310 14.06 24.86 -4.59
C GLU A 310 13.73 23.90 -5.74
N GLN A 311 13.09 22.77 -5.45
CA GLN A 311 12.69 21.79 -6.45
C GLN A 311 11.72 22.37 -7.49
N ALA A 312 10.74 23.18 -7.04
CA ALA A 312 9.81 23.86 -7.93
C ALA A 312 10.52 24.84 -8.87
N THR A 313 11.47 25.60 -8.34
CA THR A 313 12.27 26.57 -9.10
C THR A 313 13.13 25.87 -10.15
N MET A 314 13.76 24.74 -9.79
CA MET A 314 14.51 23.92 -10.74
C MET A 314 13.62 23.37 -11.85
N ARG A 315 12.40 22.93 -11.52
CA ARG A 315 11.48 22.29 -12.47
C ARG A 315 10.85 23.26 -13.46
N TYR A 316 10.34 24.40 -12.99
CA TYR A 316 9.54 25.31 -13.83
C TYR A 316 10.29 26.54 -14.30
N LYS A 317 11.36 26.97 -13.61
CA LYS A 317 12.14 28.21 -13.85
C LYS A 317 11.35 29.53 -13.83
N VAL A 318 10.01 29.50 -13.94
CA VAL A 318 9.11 30.66 -13.94
C VAL A 318 8.61 30.93 -12.51
N LYS A 319 9.10 32.01 -11.91
CA LYS A 319 8.78 32.40 -10.52
C LYS A 319 7.28 32.53 -10.24
N ALA A 320 6.50 33.06 -11.19
CA ALA A 320 5.05 33.22 -11.03
C ALA A 320 4.31 31.88 -10.92
N ILE A 321 4.76 30.85 -11.65
CA ILE A 321 4.18 29.50 -11.59
C ILE A 321 4.53 28.86 -10.24
N VAL A 322 5.81 28.91 -9.86
CA VAL A 322 6.28 28.39 -8.56
C VAL A 322 5.48 29.00 -7.42
N ARG A 323 5.33 30.33 -7.40
CA ARG A 323 4.59 31.03 -6.36
C ARG A 323 3.14 30.51 -6.23
N ARG A 324 2.41 30.35 -7.33
CA ARG A 324 1.02 29.86 -7.31
C ARG A 324 0.87 28.47 -6.69
N TYR A 325 1.82 27.57 -6.94
CA TYR A 325 1.78 26.23 -6.32
C TYR A 325 2.17 26.27 -4.84
N ILE A 326 3.16 27.09 -4.47
CA ILE A 326 3.56 27.22 -3.06
C ILE A 326 2.46 27.90 -2.24
N GLU A 327 1.74 28.87 -2.80
CA GLU A 327 0.55 29.49 -2.18
C GLU A 327 -0.60 28.50 -1.95
N ALA A 328 -0.67 27.41 -2.71
CA ALA A 328 -1.66 26.34 -2.49
C ALA A 328 -1.26 25.36 -1.38
N VAL A 329 -0.05 25.46 -0.82
CA VAL A 329 0.34 24.74 0.40
C VAL A 329 -0.16 25.55 1.59
N GLU A 330 -1.31 25.18 2.14
CA GLU A 330 -1.99 25.91 3.21
C GLU A 330 -1.24 25.79 4.55
N GLU A 331 -0.85 24.56 4.90
CA GLU A 331 -0.12 24.23 6.12
C GLU A 331 0.73 22.99 5.88
N VAL A 332 1.84 22.86 6.62
CA VAL A 332 2.65 21.64 6.68
C VAL A 332 2.70 21.15 8.13
N ILE A 333 2.22 19.93 8.34
CA ILE A 333 2.24 19.23 9.64
C ILE A 333 3.29 18.13 9.54
N ASN A 334 4.44 18.31 10.16
CA ASN A 334 5.48 17.27 10.23
C ASN A 334 5.27 16.37 11.46
N ILE A 335 6.13 15.36 11.68
CA ILE A 335 6.01 14.45 12.84
C ILE A 335 6.04 15.22 14.17
N PRO A 336 7.00 16.14 14.43
CA PRO A 336 7.00 16.96 15.65
C PRO A 336 5.71 17.74 15.88
N GLU A 337 5.17 18.39 14.84
CA GLU A 337 3.93 19.15 14.96
C GLU A 337 2.73 18.24 15.22
N LEU A 338 2.68 17.07 14.59
CA LEU A 338 1.66 16.07 14.86
C LEU A 338 1.73 15.54 16.30
N MET A 339 2.94 15.38 16.85
CA MET A 339 3.16 15.01 18.26
C MET A 339 2.66 16.10 19.21
N ASN A 340 2.95 17.37 18.93
CA ASN A 340 2.45 18.48 19.75
C ASN A 340 0.92 18.50 19.79
N ARG A 341 0.27 18.26 18.63
CA ARG A 341 -1.19 18.16 18.54
C ARG A 341 -1.72 16.96 19.31
N PHE A 342 -1.02 15.83 19.25
CA PHE A 342 -1.38 14.66 20.04
C PHE A 342 -1.25 14.94 21.54
N ASP A 343 -0.20 15.64 21.99
CA ASP A 343 -0.04 16.04 23.39
C ASP A 343 -1.21 16.93 23.85
N SER A 344 -1.66 17.88 23.02
CA SER A 344 -2.88 18.66 23.30
C SER A 344 -4.15 17.81 23.40
N VAL A 345 -4.25 16.72 22.62
CA VAL A 345 -5.37 15.76 22.71
C VAL A 345 -5.31 14.96 24.01
N LEU A 346 -4.11 14.60 24.46
CA LEU A 346 -3.88 13.91 25.73
C LEU A 346 -4.23 14.79 26.92
N GLU A 347 -3.84 16.06 26.91
CA GLU A 347 -4.20 17.04 27.95
C GLU A 347 -5.71 17.21 28.11
N ARG A 348 -6.48 16.98 27.03
CA ARG A 348 -7.96 16.98 27.04
C ARG A 348 -8.57 15.65 27.46
N GLY A 349 -7.77 14.65 27.83
CA GLY A 349 -8.24 13.32 28.24
C GLY A 349 -8.78 12.44 27.10
N ARG A 350 -8.47 12.77 25.83
CA ARG A 350 -9.01 12.06 24.65
C ARG A 350 -8.08 11.01 24.04
N GLY A 351 -7.02 10.63 24.76
CA GLY A 351 -6.09 9.59 24.31
C GLY A 351 -6.77 8.26 23.97
N THR A 352 -7.79 7.85 24.73
CA THR A 352 -8.56 6.62 24.49
C THR A 352 -9.25 6.63 23.14
N VAL A 353 -9.92 7.74 22.82
CA VAL A 353 -10.67 7.89 21.57
C VAL A 353 -9.73 7.81 20.36
N VAL A 354 -8.51 8.33 20.49
CA VAL A 354 -7.47 8.18 19.44
C VAL A 354 -7.13 6.71 19.19
N ILE A 355 -6.99 5.89 20.23
CA ILE A 355 -6.65 4.46 20.07
C ILE A 355 -7.82 3.70 19.46
N GLU A 356 -9.04 3.96 19.93
CA GLU A 356 -10.26 3.36 19.38
C GLU A 356 -10.39 3.67 17.88
N GLU A 357 -10.13 4.92 17.49
CA GLU A 357 -10.12 5.31 16.08
C GLU A 357 -9.00 4.61 15.29
N ILE A 358 -7.78 4.48 15.85
CA ILE A 358 -6.69 3.72 15.21
C ILE A 358 -7.12 2.27 14.96
N VAL A 359 -7.74 1.61 15.94
CA VAL A 359 -8.22 0.23 15.80
C VAL A 359 -9.32 0.14 14.74
N LEU A 360 -10.31 1.03 14.79
CA LEU A 360 -11.40 1.09 13.82
C LEU A 360 -10.87 1.24 12.39
N GLN A 361 -10.01 2.24 12.17
CA GLN A 361 -9.45 2.51 10.85
C GLN A 361 -8.52 1.39 10.37
N SER A 362 -7.78 0.75 11.29
CA SER A 362 -6.95 -0.41 10.96
C SER A 362 -7.79 -1.62 10.53
N ARG A 363 -8.93 -1.87 11.17
CA ARG A 363 -9.88 -2.92 10.73
C ARG A 363 -10.44 -2.62 9.34
N VAL A 364 -10.88 -1.37 9.10
CA VAL A 364 -11.36 -0.94 7.78
C VAL A 364 -10.30 -1.09 6.70
N GLU A 365 -9.05 -0.76 7.01
CA GLU A 365 -7.96 -0.82 6.05
C GLU A 365 -7.53 -2.26 5.74
N PHE A 366 -7.33 -3.08 6.78
CA PHE A 366 -6.63 -4.36 6.67
C PHE A 366 -7.54 -5.59 6.70
N ASN A 367 -8.76 -5.52 7.22
CA ASN A 367 -9.65 -6.67 7.32
C ASN A 367 -11.12 -6.35 6.93
N PRO A 368 -11.41 -6.23 5.62
CA PRO A 368 -12.75 -5.89 5.15
C PRO A 368 -13.83 -6.95 5.44
N LEU A 369 -13.45 -8.21 5.72
CA LEU A 369 -14.41 -9.32 5.90
C LEU A 369 -15.10 -9.31 7.27
N LEU A 370 -14.58 -8.58 8.26
CA LEU A 370 -15.16 -8.49 9.60
C LEU A 370 -16.23 -7.39 9.75
N LEU A 371 -16.24 -6.39 8.86
CA LEU A 371 -17.17 -5.25 8.97
C LEU A 371 -18.59 -5.57 8.49
N ASP A 372 -18.76 -6.55 7.59
CA ASP A 372 -20.08 -6.92 7.08
C ASP A 372 -20.95 -7.70 8.09
N LYS A 373 -20.41 -8.04 9.27
CA LYS A 373 -21.15 -8.75 10.32
C LYS A 373 -21.59 -7.88 11.50
N GLU A 374 -21.02 -6.70 11.68
CA GLU A 374 -21.31 -5.84 12.85
C GLU A 374 -21.92 -4.48 12.49
N VAL A 375 -22.10 -4.17 11.21
CA VAL A 375 -22.80 -2.95 10.76
C VAL A 375 -23.97 -3.34 9.85
N LYS A 376 -25.01 -3.93 10.44
CA LYS A 376 -26.38 -3.90 9.94
C LYS A 376 -27.33 -3.62 11.08
#